data_AF-G4D4G6-F1
#
_entry.id   AF-G4D4G6-F1
#
_cell.length_a   1.000
_cell.length_b   1.000
_cell.length_c   1.000
_cell.angle_alpha   90.00
_cell.angle_beta   90.00
_cell.angle_gamma   90.00
#
_symmetry.space_group_name_H-M   'P 1'
#
loop_
_entity.id
_entity.type
_entity.pdbx_description
1 polymer ?
#
loop_
_entity_poly.entity_id
_entity_poly.type
_entity_poly.pdbx_seq_one_letter_code
_entity_poly.pdbx_strand_id
1 'polypeptide(L)'
;MKKKYSALSSLKLSALIILALNPYNIVSSSFWMSYMAVLGILLFYKRYDYIFKRNFLTKSFGVSVGVFVALAPVMAYFFYEINFLSIVSNVVLVPIYSIAIILAFVNVFTPLGILVKPSIEVLLMFTDFTSNLIELNLKIPVPKPSLTYIFILYLGLFFIVNDIRFKKHELNKFAFVSIVCFLIFLGAKSVIESNTLQINSIYVGQGDSTHISYKGKNYIIDTGGSHGDFRPGKIYLLNYLKGKGINKIDKLFISHFDEDHVDGVLDLIGNIKIKNSYVPYLADNKYVRVLKKNSDLHIFTKNSYLKTNGLKFESLNDYSPYREENENSMVMLMNFNGFNALFTGDSNCIKEFDSNVDFLKVAHHGSKNSTSEIFLNSTSPKFATISAGIGNSYGHPHIEVIKMLNSIGTNYKVTASVGEINFELGKEIKFKGFLEKNNYIHEALAIVIDLITIILFLKKNEKVLKENYGLSRTL
;
A
#
# COMPACT_ATOMS: atom_id res chain seq x y z
N MET A 1 31.30 -31.65 25.70
CA MET A 1 31.17 -30.27 25.17
C MET A 1 29.69 -29.87 25.16
N LYS A 2 29.21 -29.05 26.12
CA LYS A 2 27.84 -28.50 26.05
C LYS A 2 27.82 -27.45 24.94
N LYS A 3 27.21 -27.74 23.78
CA LYS A 3 26.90 -26.71 22.78
C LYS A 3 26.07 -25.64 23.48
N LYS A 4 26.64 -24.46 23.72
CA LYS A 4 25.88 -23.29 24.20
C LYS A 4 24.87 -22.95 23.10
N TYR A 5 23.60 -23.21 23.35
CA TYR A 5 22.52 -22.73 22.49
C TYR A 5 22.63 -21.22 22.39
N SER A 6 22.88 -20.71 21.19
CA SER A 6 22.84 -19.26 20.95
C SER A 6 21.39 -18.85 20.74
N ALA A 7 20.97 -17.72 21.30
CA ALA A 7 19.60 -17.21 21.10
C ALA A 7 19.25 -17.05 19.61
N LEU A 8 20.25 -16.75 18.77
CA LEU A 8 20.10 -16.70 17.32
C LEU A 8 19.84 -18.09 16.70
N SER A 9 20.49 -19.15 17.21
CA SER A 9 20.22 -20.54 16.81
C SER A 9 18.79 -20.94 17.15
N SER A 10 18.30 -20.54 18.33
CA SER A 10 16.91 -20.80 18.74
C SER A 10 15.90 -20.07 17.84
N LEU A 11 16.18 -18.81 17.49
CA LEU A 11 15.35 -18.04 16.56
C LEU A 11 15.30 -18.68 15.17
N LYS A 12 16.44 -19.15 14.65
CA LYS A 12 16.49 -19.86 13.35
C LYS A 12 15.70 -21.17 13.39
N LEU A 13 15.86 -21.96 14.45
CA LEU A 13 15.16 -23.23 14.60
C LEU A 13 13.65 -23.02 14.71
N SER A 14 13.19 -22.03 15.48
CA SER A 14 11.76 -21.74 15.57
C SER A 14 11.20 -21.30 14.22
N ALA A 15 11.92 -20.47 13.46
CA ALA A 15 11.50 -20.05 12.12
C ALA A 15 11.33 -21.26 11.19
N LEU A 16 12.30 -22.17 11.19
CA LEU A 16 12.25 -23.39 10.38
C LEU A 16 11.06 -24.27 10.75
N ILE A 17 10.78 -24.46 12.04
CA ILE A 17 9.63 -25.26 12.49
C ILE A 17 8.31 -24.60 12.05
N ILE A 18 8.14 -23.29 12.27
CA ILE A 18 6.91 -22.58 11.90
C ILE A 18 6.67 -22.61 10.39
N LEU A 19 7.72 -22.44 9.58
CA LEU A 19 7.64 -22.50 8.12
C LEU A 19 7.44 -23.92 7.59
N ALA A 20 7.99 -24.93 8.28
CA ALA A 20 7.73 -26.33 7.94
C ALA A 20 6.28 -26.74 8.22
N LEU A 21 5.67 -26.21 9.29
CA LEU A 21 4.26 -26.42 9.60
C LEU A 21 3.33 -25.70 8.61
N ASN A 22 3.66 -24.46 8.26
CA ASN A 22 2.92 -23.72 7.25
C ASN A 22 3.85 -22.73 6.52
N PRO A 23 4.22 -23.01 5.25
CA PRO A 23 5.13 -22.16 4.49
C PRO A 23 4.53 -20.78 4.16
N TYR A 24 3.20 -20.64 4.15
CA TYR A 24 2.54 -19.36 3.92
C TYR A 24 2.77 -18.34 5.05
N ASN A 25 3.28 -18.76 6.21
CA ASN A 25 3.68 -17.83 7.26
C ASN A 25 4.76 -16.84 6.78
N ILE A 26 5.57 -17.18 5.78
CA ILE A 26 6.62 -16.29 5.25
C ILE A 26 6.05 -15.03 4.59
N VAL A 27 4.79 -15.02 4.16
CA VAL A 27 4.13 -13.83 3.60
C VAL A 27 3.29 -13.08 4.63
N SER A 28 3.19 -13.60 5.85
CA SER A 28 2.41 -12.98 6.93
C SER A 28 3.18 -11.85 7.62
N SER A 29 2.49 -10.76 7.94
CA SER A 29 3.07 -9.67 8.74
C SER A 29 3.45 -10.14 10.15
N SER A 30 2.63 -11.00 10.78
CA SER A 30 2.87 -11.54 12.11
C SER A 30 4.22 -12.25 12.23
N PHE A 31 4.58 -13.10 11.25
CA PHE A 31 5.89 -13.74 11.21
C PHE A 31 7.01 -12.69 11.21
N TRP A 32 7.00 -11.77 10.24
CA TRP A 32 8.06 -10.76 10.14
C TRP A 32 8.16 -9.87 11.37
N MET A 33 7.03 -9.42 11.92
CA MET A 33 6.99 -8.60 13.12
C MET A 33 7.61 -9.32 14.33
N SER A 34 7.26 -10.58 14.59
CA SER A 34 7.83 -11.32 15.71
C SER A 34 9.34 -11.57 15.55
N TYR A 35 9.75 -12.06 14.38
CA TYR A 35 11.14 -12.46 14.15
C TYR A 35 12.08 -11.25 14.07
N MET A 36 11.66 -10.15 13.44
CA MET A 36 12.47 -8.93 13.36
C MET A 36 12.53 -8.20 14.70
N ALA A 37 11.49 -8.26 15.53
CA ALA A 37 11.56 -7.72 16.90
C ALA A 37 12.63 -8.45 17.72
N VAL A 38 12.60 -9.78 17.76
CA VAL A 38 13.60 -10.59 18.50
C VAL A 38 14.99 -10.39 17.91
N LEU A 39 15.13 -10.36 16.58
CA LEU A 39 16.40 -10.07 15.93
C LEU A 39 16.92 -8.68 16.34
N GLY A 40 16.07 -7.65 16.34
CA GLY A 40 16.41 -6.31 16.81
C GLY A 40 16.93 -6.30 18.25
N ILE A 41 16.26 -7.01 19.17
CA ILE A 41 16.75 -7.17 20.55
C ILE A 41 18.14 -7.81 20.54
N LEU A 42 18.33 -8.95 19.86
CA LEU A 42 19.59 -9.69 19.87
C LEU A 42 20.75 -8.90 19.23
N LEU A 43 20.46 -8.16 18.17
CA LEU A 43 21.45 -7.35 17.45
C LEU A 43 21.81 -6.09 18.23
N PHE A 44 20.90 -5.45 18.97
CA PHE A 44 21.23 -4.20 19.63
C PHE A 44 21.60 -4.35 21.12
N TYR A 45 21.13 -5.41 21.81
CA TYR A 45 21.31 -5.60 23.26
C TYR A 45 22.78 -5.48 23.74
N LYS A 46 23.73 -6.14 23.05
CA LYS A 46 25.15 -6.14 23.44
C LYS A 46 25.89 -4.83 23.12
N ARG A 47 25.32 -3.99 22.25
CA ARG A 47 25.95 -2.76 21.75
C ARG A 47 25.58 -1.55 22.61
N TYR A 48 24.47 -1.61 23.33
CA TYR A 48 24.06 -0.56 24.26
C TYR A 48 25.08 -0.25 25.34
N ASP A 49 25.76 -1.28 25.87
CA ASP A 49 26.78 -1.13 26.91
C ASP A 49 27.97 -0.25 26.46
N TYR A 50 28.12 0.00 25.15
CA TYR A 50 29.15 0.86 24.56
C TYR A 50 28.68 2.27 24.20
N ILE A 51 27.37 2.47 23.95
CA ILE A 51 26.82 3.74 23.44
C ILE A 51 26.19 4.58 24.57
N PHE A 52 25.56 3.95 25.57
CA PHE A 52 24.80 4.65 26.60
C PHE A 52 25.31 4.35 28.01
N LYS A 53 25.13 5.30 28.95
CA LYS A 53 25.43 5.10 30.38
C LYS A 53 24.66 3.90 30.94
N ARG A 54 25.23 3.22 31.94
CA ARG A 54 24.76 1.95 32.53
C ARG A 54 23.53 2.06 33.44
N ASN A 55 22.55 2.89 33.11
CA ASN A 55 21.31 2.98 33.88
C ASN A 55 20.19 2.19 33.19
N PHE A 56 19.23 1.68 33.97
CA PHE A 56 18.13 0.84 33.44
C PHE A 56 17.34 1.54 32.33
N LEU A 57 17.00 2.83 32.52
CA LEU A 57 16.21 3.60 31.56
C LEU A 57 16.90 3.76 30.20
N THR A 58 18.20 4.07 30.19
CA THR A 58 18.97 4.22 28.94
C THR A 58 19.12 2.89 28.21
N LYS A 59 19.22 1.78 28.94
CA LYS A 59 19.23 0.43 28.36
C LYS A 59 17.88 0.04 27.75
N SER A 60 16.77 0.31 28.45
CA SER A 60 15.42 0.04 27.96
C SER A 60 15.08 0.89 26.74
N PHE A 61 15.37 2.19 26.79
CA PHE A 61 15.20 3.09 25.64
C PHE A 61 16.02 2.63 24.44
N GLY A 62 17.26 2.25 24.71
CA GLY A 62 18.12 1.61 23.74
C GLY A 62 17.41 0.44 23.05
N VAL A 63 17.11 -0.63 23.78
CA VAL A 63 16.49 -1.85 23.21
C VAL A 63 15.24 -1.50 22.39
N SER A 64 14.41 -0.56 22.83
CA SER A 64 13.26 -0.05 22.07
C SER A 64 13.65 0.55 20.71
N VAL A 65 14.72 1.34 20.63
CA VAL A 65 15.24 1.86 19.36
C VAL A 65 15.74 0.72 18.46
N GLY A 66 16.48 -0.25 19.02
CA GLY A 66 16.98 -1.38 18.23
C GLY A 66 15.87 -2.25 17.63
N VAL A 67 14.82 -2.49 18.41
CA VAL A 67 13.59 -3.15 17.94
C VAL A 67 12.91 -2.31 16.86
N PHE A 68 12.75 -1.00 17.09
CA PHE A 68 12.13 -0.10 16.12
C PHE A 68 12.88 -0.07 14.79
N VAL A 69 14.22 0.03 14.79
CA VAL A 69 15.04 0.01 13.56
C VAL A 69 14.88 -1.31 12.81
N ALA A 70 14.82 -2.43 13.52
CA ALA A 70 14.59 -3.73 12.90
C ALA A 70 13.16 -3.87 12.33
N LEU A 71 12.15 -3.28 12.98
CA LEU A 71 10.75 -3.37 12.57
C LEU A 71 10.33 -2.32 11.53
N ALA A 72 10.96 -1.15 11.49
CA ALA A 72 10.54 -0.03 10.66
C ALA A 72 10.37 -0.39 9.17
N PRO A 73 11.29 -1.13 8.51
CA PRO A 73 11.10 -1.56 7.13
C PRO A 73 9.90 -2.51 6.95
N VAL A 74 9.68 -3.41 7.90
CA VAL A 74 8.51 -4.33 7.92
C VAL A 74 7.22 -3.55 8.12
N MET A 75 7.22 -2.59 9.04
CA MET A 75 6.06 -1.73 9.29
C MET A 75 5.68 -0.92 8.06
N ALA A 76 6.67 -0.30 7.40
CA ALA A 76 6.45 0.43 6.16
C ALA A 76 5.92 -0.48 5.03
N TYR A 77 6.38 -1.74 4.97
CA TYR A 77 5.95 -2.69 3.93
C TYR A 77 4.51 -3.17 4.09
N PHE A 78 4.09 -3.49 5.32
CA PHE A 78 2.78 -4.09 5.59
C PHE A 78 1.71 -3.07 5.98
N PHE A 79 2.09 -1.98 6.65
CA PHE A 79 1.14 -1.02 7.23
C PHE A 79 1.24 0.37 6.59
N TYR A 80 2.27 0.64 5.77
CA TYR A 80 2.45 1.92 5.07
C TYR A 80 2.58 3.13 6.01
N GLU A 81 2.95 2.88 7.27
CA GLU A 81 3.10 3.89 8.29
C GLU A 81 4.17 3.47 9.29
N ILE A 82 4.84 4.46 9.87
CA ILE A 82 5.79 4.27 10.96
C ILE A 82 5.37 5.18 12.11
N ASN A 83 5.36 4.64 13.33
CA ASN A 83 5.04 5.40 14.52
C ASN A 83 6.26 5.49 15.45
N PHE A 84 6.87 6.68 15.54
CA PHE A 84 8.02 6.92 16.41
C PHE A 84 7.65 6.92 17.90
N LEU A 85 6.38 7.19 18.25
CA LEU A 85 5.92 7.03 19.64
C LEU A 85 6.11 5.59 20.12
N SER A 86 6.10 4.59 19.23
CA SER A 86 6.34 3.19 19.62
C SER A 86 7.64 2.99 20.41
N ILE A 87 8.67 3.81 20.19
CA ILE A 87 9.91 3.75 20.97
C ILE A 87 9.63 4.11 22.44
N VAL A 88 8.94 5.22 22.66
CA VAL A 88 8.60 5.74 24.00
C VAL A 88 7.56 4.83 24.66
N SER A 89 6.51 4.47 23.92
CA SER A 89 5.45 3.56 24.35
C SER A 89 6.04 2.23 24.80
N ASN A 90 6.99 1.65 24.06
CA ASN A 90 7.62 0.38 24.45
C ASN A 90 8.40 0.49 25.76
N VAL A 91 9.04 1.63 26.07
CA VAL A 91 9.76 1.80 27.34
C VAL A 91 8.80 1.79 28.54
N VAL A 92 7.61 2.35 28.37
CA VAL A 92 6.59 2.46 29.44
C VAL A 92 5.72 1.21 29.52
N LEU A 93 5.19 0.76 28.38
CA LEU A 93 4.20 -0.30 28.28
C LEU A 93 4.79 -1.69 28.49
N VAL A 94 6.01 -1.97 28.01
CA VAL A 94 6.58 -3.33 28.12
C VAL A 94 6.72 -3.77 29.58
N PRO A 95 7.25 -2.95 30.53
CA PRO A 95 7.26 -3.31 31.94
C PRO A 95 5.86 -3.54 32.53
N ILE A 96 4.90 -2.68 32.18
CA ILE A 96 3.51 -2.75 32.66
C ILE A 96 2.85 -4.04 32.18
N TYR A 97 2.93 -4.35 30.89
CA TYR A 97 2.42 -5.59 30.33
C TYR A 97 3.12 -6.82 30.90
N SER A 98 4.43 -6.75 31.15
CA SER A 98 5.17 -7.86 31.74
C SER A 98 4.64 -8.21 33.14
N ILE A 99 4.39 -7.18 33.97
CA ILE A 99 3.80 -7.36 35.30
C ILE A 99 2.35 -7.84 35.18
N ALA A 100 1.56 -7.21 34.30
CA ALA A 100 0.16 -7.57 34.09
C ALA A 100 -0.01 -9.03 33.66
N ILE A 101 0.85 -9.52 32.76
CA ILE A 101 0.86 -10.92 32.32
C ILE A 101 1.16 -11.84 33.51
N ILE A 102 2.19 -11.55 34.31
CA ILE A 102 2.53 -12.35 35.49
C ILE A 102 1.34 -12.40 36.45
N LEU A 103 0.73 -11.25 36.76
CA LEU A 103 -0.44 -11.17 37.63
C LEU A 103 -1.64 -11.90 37.02
N ALA A 104 -1.83 -11.86 35.70
CA ALA A 104 -2.89 -12.61 35.03
C ALA A 104 -2.67 -14.13 35.14
N PHE A 105 -1.43 -14.61 35.03
CA PHE A 105 -1.12 -16.02 35.30
C PHE A 105 -1.40 -16.40 36.77
N VAL A 106 -1.02 -15.54 37.73
CA VAL A 106 -1.36 -15.75 39.15
C VAL A 106 -2.88 -15.78 39.33
N ASN A 107 -3.61 -14.90 38.63
CA ASN A 107 -5.07 -14.83 38.68
C ASN A 107 -5.74 -16.12 38.20
N VAL A 108 -5.28 -16.67 37.09
CA VAL A 108 -5.87 -17.86 36.48
C VAL A 108 -5.47 -19.14 37.19
N PHE A 109 -4.20 -19.27 37.61
CA PHE A 109 -3.63 -20.54 38.05
C PHE A 109 -3.46 -20.66 39.57
N THR A 110 -3.87 -19.66 40.37
CA THR A 110 -3.74 -19.72 41.82
C THR A 110 -5.00 -19.25 42.56
N PRO A 111 -5.30 -19.80 43.75
CA PRO A 111 -6.39 -19.32 44.61
C PRO A 111 -6.22 -17.86 45.07
N LEU A 112 -5.00 -17.31 44.99
CA LEU A 112 -4.69 -15.92 45.33
C LEU A 112 -5.13 -14.93 44.23
N GLY A 113 -5.71 -15.41 43.14
CA GLY A 113 -6.02 -14.61 41.97
C GLY A 113 -6.94 -13.41 42.23
N ILE A 114 -7.90 -13.58 43.13
CA ILE A 114 -8.84 -12.52 43.51
C ILE A 114 -8.11 -11.30 44.09
N LEU A 115 -6.99 -11.51 44.78
CA LEU A 115 -6.22 -10.42 45.42
C LEU A 115 -5.42 -9.59 44.40
N VAL A 116 -5.05 -10.16 43.26
CA VAL A 116 -4.28 -9.46 42.22
C VAL A 116 -5.16 -8.78 41.17
N LYS A 117 -6.46 -9.08 41.13
CA LYS A 117 -7.41 -8.52 40.17
C LYS A 117 -7.45 -6.98 40.17
N PRO A 118 -7.52 -6.27 41.31
CA PRO A 118 -7.52 -4.80 41.33
C PRO A 118 -6.24 -4.22 40.73
N SER A 119 -5.08 -4.87 40.98
CA SER A 119 -3.81 -4.46 40.41
C SER A 119 -3.79 -4.61 38.89
N ILE A 120 -4.37 -5.69 38.35
CA ILE A 120 -4.52 -5.88 36.90
C ILE A 120 -5.40 -4.76 36.32
N GLU A 121 -6.54 -4.44 36.94
CA GLU A 121 -7.44 -3.37 36.48
C GLU A 121 -6.75 -2.01 36.47
N VAL A 122 -5.98 -1.66 37.50
CA VAL A 122 -5.20 -0.41 37.54
C VAL A 122 -4.15 -0.38 36.43
N LEU A 123 -3.44 -1.49 36.19
CA LEU A 123 -2.47 -1.56 35.09
C LEU A 123 -3.15 -1.38 33.73
N LEU A 124 -4.33 -1.97 33.53
CA LEU A 124 -5.12 -1.81 32.30
C LEU A 124 -5.61 -0.37 32.13
N MET A 125 -6.12 0.27 33.18
CA MET A 125 -6.50 1.70 33.15
C MET A 125 -5.32 2.59 32.75
N PHE A 126 -4.11 2.28 33.24
CA PHE A 126 -2.91 3.00 32.85
C PHE A 126 -2.52 2.75 31.38
N THR A 127 -2.74 1.52 30.87
CA THR A 127 -2.55 1.25 29.44
C THR A 127 -3.57 1.99 28.57
N ASP A 128 -4.82 2.13 29.01
CA ASP A 128 -5.85 2.89 28.30
C ASP A 128 -5.51 4.37 28.29
N PHE A 129 -5.13 4.93 29.45
CA PHE A 129 -4.69 6.32 29.56
C PHE A 129 -3.50 6.63 28.65
N THR A 130 -2.46 5.78 28.67
CA THR A 130 -1.30 5.97 27.80
C THR A 130 -1.64 5.79 26.33
N SER A 131 -2.53 4.86 25.98
CA SER A 131 -3.01 4.68 24.60
C SER A 131 -3.75 5.93 24.11
N ASN A 132 -4.62 6.52 24.94
CA ASN A 132 -5.31 7.77 24.62
C ASN A 132 -4.35 8.95 24.45
N LEU A 133 -3.25 9.01 25.20
CA LEU A 133 -2.20 10.02 24.97
C LEU A 133 -1.42 9.79 23.67
N ILE A 134 -1.29 8.53 23.23
CA ILE A 134 -0.61 8.13 21.98
C ILE A 134 -1.52 8.34 20.75
N GLU A 135 -2.82 8.59 20.93
CA GLU A 135 -3.73 9.00 19.86
C GLU A 135 -3.40 10.40 19.28
N LEU A 136 -2.42 11.11 19.85
CA LEU A 136 -1.70 12.16 19.13
C LEU A 136 -1.10 11.53 17.86
N ASN A 137 -1.84 11.64 16.75
CA ASN A 137 -1.67 10.88 15.51
C ASN A 137 -0.36 11.24 14.78
N LEU A 138 0.80 10.91 15.39
CA LEU A 138 2.16 11.10 14.90
C LEU A 138 2.60 9.94 13.99
N LYS A 139 1.63 9.26 13.39
CA LYS A 139 1.89 8.26 12.36
C LYS A 139 2.44 8.97 11.14
N ILE A 140 3.64 8.61 10.73
CA ILE A 140 4.24 9.12 9.51
C ILE A 140 3.86 8.15 8.39
N PRO A 141 3.06 8.55 7.40
CA PRO A 141 2.78 7.71 6.24
C PRO A 141 4.07 7.51 5.45
N VAL A 142 4.36 6.27 5.08
CA VAL A 142 5.55 5.89 4.31
C VAL A 142 5.10 5.05 3.13
N PRO A 143 5.49 5.40 1.89
CA PRO A 143 5.21 4.56 0.72
C PRO A 143 5.76 3.15 0.93
N LYS A 144 5.09 2.16 0.35
CA LYS A 144 5.52 0.76 0.43
C LYS A 144 6.92 0.61 -0.16
N PRO A 145 7.94 0.24 0.63
CA PRO A 145 9.28 -0.01 0.11
C PRO A 145 9.29 -1.25 -0.79
N SER A 146 10.14 -1.24 -1.81
CA SER A 146 10.41 -2.45 -2.59
C SER A 146 11.17 -3.48 -1.75
N LEU A 147 11.03 -4.76 -2.08
CA LEU A 147 11.78 -5.82 -1.37
C LEU A 147 13.30 -5.63 -1.51
N THR A 148 13.76 -5.17 -2.67
CA THR A 148 15.17 -4.79 -2.90
C THR A 148 15.61 -3.69 -1.94
N TYR A 149 14.76 -2.69 -1.69
CA TYR A 149 15.05 -1.62 -0.73
C TYR A 149 15.21 -2.15 0.68
N ILE A 150 14.26 -2.98 1.12
CA ILE A 150 14.31 -3.62 2.44
C ILE A 150 15.58 -4.49 2.58
N PHE A 151 15.92 -5.24 1.55
CA PHE A 151 17.12 -6.07 1.52
C PHE A 151 18.40 -5.24 1.68
N ILE A 152 18.54 -4.15 0.91
CA ILE A 152 19.70 -3.24 1.00
C ILE A 152 19.77 -2.61 2.40
N LEU A 153 18.65 -2.18 2.97
CA LEU A 153 18.61 -1.66 4.34
C LEU A 153 19.09 -2.69 5.36
N TYR A 154 18.59 -3.93 5.30
CA TYR A 154 19.02 -4.98 6.22
C TYR A 154 20.47 -5.41 6.00
N LEU A 155 20.95 -5.38 4.76
CA LEU A 155 22.36 -5.63 4.46
C LEU A 155 23.26 -4.54 5.05
N GLY A 156 22.85 -3.27 4.93
CA GLY A 156 23.52 -2.15 5.60
C GLY A 156 23.51 -2.29 7.12
N LEU A 157 22.35 -2.62 7.71
CA LEU A 157 22.23 -2.89 9.14
C LEU A 157 23.13 -4.05 9.56
N PHE A 158 23.23 -5.13 8.78
CA PHE A 158 24.11 -6.25 9.07
C PHE A 158 25.59 -5.82 9.18
N PHE A 159 26.07 -4.97 8.27
CA PHE A 159 27.45 -4.47 8.33
C PHE A 159 27.69 -3.52 9.50
N ILE A 160 26.77 -2.57 9.73
CA ILE A 160 26.84 -1.63 10.87
C ILE A 160 26.84 -2.39 12.19
N VAL A 161 25.92 -3.35 12.32
CA VAL A 161 25.77 -4.14 13.52
C VAL A 161 27.03 -4.98 13.73
N ASN A 162 27.56 -5.68 12.72
CA ASN A 162 28.74 -6.52 12.94
C ASN A 162 29.95 -5.76 13.52
N ASP A 163 30.14 -4.46 13.26
CA ASP A 163 31.18 -3.65 13.93
C ASP A 163 30.79 -3.24 15.36
N ILE A 164 30.87 -4.18 16.31
CA ILE A 164 30.48 -4.02 17.72
C ILE A 164 31.14 -2.82 18.42
N ARG A 165 32.34 -2.39 17.97
CA ARG A 165 33.11 -1.30 18.59
C ARG A 165 33.15 -0.01 17.76
N PHE A 166 32.48 0.04 16.61
CA PHE A 166 32.59 1.15 15.62
C PHE A 166 34.03 1.49 15.23
N LYS A 167 34.98 0.56 15.36
CA LYS A 167 36.41 0.83 15.14
C LYS A 167 36.78 0.82 13.66
N LYS A 168 35.91 0.33 12.78
CA LYS A 168 36.17 0.18 11.34
C LYS A 168 35.36 1.18 10.53
N HIS A 169 35.75 2.44 10.66
CA HIS A 169 35.06 3.58 10.05
C HIS A 169 34.87 3.46 8.53
N GLU A 170 35.80 2.86 7.78
CA GLU A 170 35.74 2.81 6.31
C GLU A 170 34.57 1.95 5.76
N LEU A 171 34.29 0.78 6.35
CA LEU A 171 33.17 -0.08 5.94
C LEU A 171 31.81 0.52 6.32
N ASN A 172 31.72 1.16 7.50
CA ASN A 172 30.50 1.83 7.93
C ASN A 172 30.21 3.08 7.09
N LYS A 173 31.26 3.82 6.69
CA LYS A 173 31.16 4.93 5.73
C LYS A 173 30.69 4.44 4.36
N PHE A 174 31.27 3.34 3.83
CA PHE A 174 30.85 2.79 2.54
C PHE A 174 29.39 2.32 2.54
N ALA A 175 28.95 1.61 3.59
CA ALA A 175 27.56 1.19 3.75
C ALA A 175 26.62 2.39 3.88
N PHE A 176 26.98 3.39 4.68
CA PHE A 176 26.21 4.62 4.82
C PHE A 176 26.11 5.40 3.49
N VAL A 177 27.23 5.60 2.79
CA VAL A 177 27.26 6.25 1.47
C VAL A 177 26.42 5.48 0.46
N SER A 178 26.49 4.14 0.45
CA SER A 178 25.68 3.31 -0.45
C SER A 178 24.18 3.45 -0.17
N ILE A 179 23.77 3.47 1.10
CA ILE A 179 22.38 3.73 1.50
C ILE A 179 21.95 5.13 1.06
N VAL A 180 22.78 6.16 1.30
CA VAL A 180 22.48 7.54 0.91
C VAL A 180 22.38 7.69 -0.62
N CYS A 181 23.32 7.16 -1.39
CA CYS A 181 23.26 7.17 -2.85
C CYS A 181 22.02 6.44 -3.39
N PHE A 182 21.66 5.32 -2.77
CA PHE A 182 20.46 4.59 -3.15
C PHE A 182 19.17 5.35 -2.79
N LEU A 183 19.12 6.03 -1.64
CA LEU A 183 18.02 6.93 -1.27
C LEU A 183 17.88 8.10 -2.27
N ILE A 184 19.00 8.70 -2.68
CA ILE A 184 19.02 9.74 -3.72
C ILE A 184 18.49 9.19 -5.05
N PHE A 185 18.92 7.99 -5.46
CA PHE A 185 18.44 7.33 -6.67
C PHE A 185 16.92 7.10 -6.64
N LEU A 186 16.36 6.65 -5.51
CA LEU A 186 14.91 6.48 -5.36
C LEU A 186 14.16 7.80 -5.41
N GLY A 187 14.71 8.85 -4.79
CA GLY A 187 14.18 10.21 -4.90
C GLY A 187 14.13 10.69 -6.35
N ALA A 188 15.21 10.49 -7.10
CA ALA A 188 15.28 10.84 -8.53
C ALA A 188 14.27 10.05 -9.38
N LYS A 189 14.13 8.74 -9.13
CA LYS A 189 13.15 7.89 -9.80
C LYS A 189 11.71 8.37 -9.56
N SER A 190 11.38 8.71 -8.32
CA SER A 190 10.06 9.24 -7.95
C SER A 190 9.71 10.53 -8.69
N VAL A 191 10.68 11.45 -8.85
CA VAL A 191 10.49 12.69 -9.61
C VAL A 191 10.18 12.40 -11.09
N ILE A 192 10.87 11.44 -11.71
CA ILE A 192 10.63 11.05 -13.11
C ILE A 192 9.24 10.44 -13.27
N GLU A 193 8.87 9.48 -12.41
CA GLU A 193 7.55 8.84 -12.43
C GLU A 193 6.43 9.86 -12.23
N SER A 194 6.64 10.86 -11.36
CA SER A 194 5.67 11.93 -11.13
C SER A 194 5.36 12.75 -12.38
N ASN A 195 6.25 12.83 -13.38
CA ASN A 195 6.04 13.57 -14.62
C ASN A 195 5.44 12.71 -15.75
N THR A 196 5.07 11.47 -15.47
CA THR A 196 4.38 10.58 -16.43
C THR A 196 2.90 10.54 -16.09
N LEU A 197 2.02 10.62 -17.09
CA LEU A 197 0.58 10.45 -16.85
C LEU A 197 0.30 8.96 -16.60
N GLN A 198 -0.27 8.66 -15.44
CA GLN A 198 -0.72 7.32 -15.08
C GLN A 198 -2.24 7.28 -14.98
N ILE A 199 -2.85 6.20 -15.48
CA ILE A 199 -4.28 5.89 -15.33
C ILE A 199 -4.37 4.43 -14.85
N ASN A 200 -4.75 4.21 -13.60
CA ASN A 200 -4.71 2.88 -13.00
C ASN A 200 -6.12 2.48 -12.53
N SER A 201 -6.65 1.39 -13.08
CA SER A 201 -7.92 0.81 -12.64
C SER A 201 -7.63 -0.14 -11.48
N ILE A 202 -8.12 0.22 -10.30
CA ILE A 202 -7.86 -0.48 -9.04
C ILE A 202 -8.88 -1.60 -8.91
N TYR A 203 -8.42 -2.81 -8.54
CA TYR A 203 -9.33 -3.90 -8.23
C TYR A 203 -10.07 -3.60 -6.92
N VAL A 204 -11.39 -3.38 -6.99
CA VAL A 204 -12.26 -3.13 -5.84
C VAL A 204 -13.41 -4.15 -5.77
N GLY A 205 -13.22 -5.36 -6.32
CA GLY A 205 -14.29 -6.34 -6.44
C GLY A 205 -15.27 -5.96 -7.55
N GLN A 206 -16.57 -6.15 -7.31
CA GLN A 206 -17.62 -5.62 -8.19
C GLN A 206 -17.82 -4.15 -7.86
N GLY A 207 -17.46 -3.28 -8.78
CA GLY A 207 -17.46 -1.83 -8.59
C GLY A 207 -16.28 -1.16 -9.29
N ASP A 208 -16.22 0.16 -9.18
CA ASP A 208 -15.23 0.97 -9.88
C ASP A 208 -14.33 1.76 -8.95
N SER A 209 -13.04 1.79 -9.29
CA SER A 209 -12.16 2.85 -8.82
C SER A 209 -10.99 3.03 -9.78
N THR A 210 -10.81 4.25 -10.28
CA THR A 210 -9.70 4.59 -11.16
C THR A 210 -8.88 5.73 -10.57
N HIS A 211 -7.56 5.52 -10.49
CA HIS A 211 -6.61 6.53 -10.06
C HIS A 211 -5.82 7.10 -11.23
N ILE A 212 -5.94 8.41 -11.41
CA ILE A 212 -5.14 9.18 -12.36
C ILE A 212 -4.08 9.97 -11.59
N SER A 213 -2.82 9.87 -12.01
CA SER A 213 -1.72 10.62 -11.40
C SER A 213 -0.89 11.37 -12.43
N TYR A 214 -0.61 12.64 -12.15
CA TYR A 214 0.28 13.46 -12.98
C TYR A 214 0.84 14.65 -12.19
N LYS A 215 2.14 14.92 -12.33
CA LYS A 215 2.89 15.97 -11.62
C LYS A 215 2.68 15.95 -10.10
N GLY A 216 2.64 14.74 -9.53
CA GLY A 216 2.40 14.52 -8.10
C GLY A 216 0.98 14.87 -7.64
N LYS A 217 0.02 14.99 -8.55
CA LYS A 217 -1.39 15.25 -8.26
C LYS A 217 -2.19 14.00 -8.49
N ASN A 218 -3.13 13.75 -7.58
CA ASN A 218 -3.89 12.49 -7.58
C ASN A 218 -5.38 12.80 -7.76
N TYR A 219 -5.96 12.17 -8.78
CA TYR A 219 -7.37 12.27 -9.12
C TYR A 219 -7.97 10.87 -9.01
N ILE A 220 -9.12 10.75 -8.35
CA ILE A 220 -9.82 9.47 -8.20
C ILE A 220 -11.18 9.59 -8.87
N ILE A 221 -11.56 8.57 -9.63
CA ILE A 221 -12.89 8.38 -10.19
C ILE A 221 -13.46 7.14 -9.53
N ASP A 222 -14.53 7.31 -8.76
CA ASP A 222 -15.17 6.26 -7.97
C ASP A 222 -14.25 5.56 -6.96
N THR A 223 -14.86 4.87 -6.00
CA THR A 223 -14.20 4.40 -4.78
C THR A 223 -14.49 2.93 -4.43
N GLY A 224 -15.25 2.23 -5.27
CA GLY A 224 -15.76 0.90 -5.00
C GLY A 224 -16.92 0.91 -4.00
N GLY A 225 -17.48 -0.27 -3.74
CA GLY A 225 -18.57 -0.43 -2.77
C GLY A 225 -18.56 -1.67 -1.93
N SER A 226 -19.28 -1.58 -0.82
CA SER A 226 -19.30 -2.60 0.22
C SER A 226 -20.39 -3.63 -0.01
N HIS A 227 -20.13 -4.88 0.38
CA HIS A 227 -21.15 -5.93 0.44
C HIS A 227 -21.04 -6.68 1.77
N GLY A 228 -21.97 -6.42 2.69
CA GLY A 228 -21.86 -6.90 4.08
C GLY A 228 -20.58 -6.38 4.75
N ASP A 229 -19.79 -7.30 5.33
CA ASP A 229 -18.50 -6.96 5.98
C ASP A 229 -17.37 -6.72 4.98
N PHE A 230 -17.55 -7.08 3.70
CA PHE A 230 -16.54 -6.88 2.67
C PHE A 230 -16.54 -5.42 2.20
N ARG A 231 -15.51 -4.67 2.61
CA ARG A 231 -15.30 -3.25 2.25
C ARG A 231 -14.07 -3.09 1.34
N PRO A 232 -14.21 -3.24 0.00
CA PRO A 232 -13.08 -3.16 -0.92
C PRO A 232 -12.43 -1.77 -0.97
N GLY A 233 -13.19 -0.70 -0.67
CA GLY A 233 -12.63 0.65 -0.50
C GLY A 233 -11.52 0.68 0.56
N LYS A 234 -11.73 0.01 1.71
CA LYS A 234 -10.72 -0.16 2.76
C LYS A 234 -9.61 -1.14 2.37
N ILE A 235 -9.97 -2.29 1.82
CA ILE A 235 -9.04 -3.41 1.59
C ILE A 235 -8.09 -3.12 0.43
N TYR A 236 -8.58 -2.52 -0.65
CA TYR A 236 -7.83 -2.29 -1.87
C TYR A 236 -7.51 -0.83 -2.10
N LEU A 237 -8.51 0.04 -2.24
CA LEU A 237 -8.28 1.45 -2.61
C LEU A 237 -7.45 2.20 -1.56
N LEU A 238 -7.83 2.15 -0.29
CA LEU A 238 -7.11 2.83 0.78
C LEU A 238 -5.67 2.30 0.90
N ASN A 239 -5.49 0.98 0.86
CA ASN A 239 -4.18 0.35 0.92
C ASN A 239 -3.33 0.66 -0.32
N TYR A 240 -3.94 0.78 -1.49
CA TYR A 240 -3.29 1.22 -2.71
C TYR A 240 -2.76 2.66 -2.57
N LEU A 241 -3.60 3.59 -2.12
CA LEU A 241 -3.22 4.99 -1.92
C LEU A 241 -2.10 5.10 -0.88
N LYS A 242 -2.25 4.45 0.28
CA LYS A 242 -1.21 4.41 1.32
C LYS A 242 0.08 3.77 0.80
N GLY A 243 -0.02 2.67 0.07
CA GLY A 243 1.12 1.99 -0.54
C GLY A 243 1.88 2.87 -1.54
N LYS A 244 1.19 3.73 -2.30
CA LYS A 244 1.81 4.76 -3.15
C LYS A 244 2.26 6.01 -2.39
N GLY A 245 2.07 6.08 -1.06
CA GLY A 245 2.39 7.26 -0.25
C GLY A 245 1.44 8.44 -0.48
N ILE A 246 0.28 8.19 -1.07
CA ILE A 246 -0.75 9.20 -1.33
C ILE A 246 -1.55 9.40 -0.06
N ASN A 247 -1.44 10.58 0.54
CA ASN A 247 -2.22 10.99 1.70
C ASN A 247 -3.29 12.05 1.35
N LYS A 248 -3.35 12.45 0.07
CA LYS A 248 -4.23 13.49 -0.42
C LYS A 248 -4.72 13.19 -1.84
N ILE A 249 -6.04 13.31 -2.00
CA ILE A 249 -6.72 13.32 -3.29
C ILE A 249 -7.00 14.79 -3.64
N ASP A 250 -6.45 15.27 -4.76
CA ASP A 250 -6.66 16.65 -5.19
C ASP A 250 -8.07 16.86 -5.72
N LYS A 251 -8.62 15.85 -6.41
CA LYS A 251 -10.01 15.83 -6.90
C LYS A 251 -10.56 14.40 -6.89
N LEU A 252 -11.72 14.24 -6.28
CA LEU A 252 -12.50 13.02 -6.31
C LEU A 252 -13.71 13.25 -7.20
N PHE A 253 -13.89 12.44 -8.23
CA PHE A 253 -15.06 12.40 -9.09
C PHE A 253 -15.88 11.17 -8.71
N ILE A 254 -17.16 11.35 -8.44
CA ILE A 254 -18.11 10.25 -8.21
C ILE A 254 -19.05 10.23 -9.40
N SER A 255 -19.12 9.11 -10.10
CA SER A 255 -19.92 8.95 -11.30
C SER A 255 -21.41 8.99 -10.99
N HIS A 256 -21.86 8.24 -9.99
CA HIS A 256 -23.22 8.20 -9.44
C HIS A 256 -23.18 7.63 -8.02
N PHE A 257 -24.34 7.47 -7.36
CA PHE A 257 -24.40 7.15 -5.93
C PHE A 257 -24.71 5.68 -5.59
N ASP A 258 -24.68 4.78 -6.58
CA ASP A 258 -24.74 3.33 -6.31
C ASP A 258 -23.54 2.91 -5.45
N GLU A 259 -23.79 1.95 -4.56
CA GLU A 259 -22.84 1.63 -3.50
C GLU A 259 -21.48 1.19 -4.05
N ASP A 260 -21.46 0.42 -5.15
CA ASP A 260 -20.27 -0.08 -5.86
C ASP A 260 -19.40 1.00 -6.52
N HIS A 261 -19.84 2.26 -6.47
CA HIS A 261 -19.08 3.43 -6.93
C HIS A 261 -18.69 4.37 -5.78
N VAL A 262 -19.55 4.57 -4.77
CA VAL A 262 -19.36 5.67 -3.79
C VAL A 262 -19.07 5.22 -2.35
N ASP A 263 -19.39 3.99 -1.93
CA ASP A 263 -19.33 3.63 -0.51
C ASP A 263 -17.90 3.64 0.06
N GLY A 264 -16.89 3.41 -0.80
CA GLY A 264 -15.48 3.51 -0.43
C GLY A 264 -15.06 4.90 0.09
N VAL A 265 -15.81 5.97 -0.20
CA VAL A 265 -15.58 7.31 0.41
C VAL A 265 -15.56 7.25 1.93
N LEU A 266 -16.41 6.40 2.53
CA LEU A 266 -16.50 6.25 3.99
C LEU A 266 -15.20 5.65 4.58
N ASP A 267 -14.48 4.85 3.80
CA ASP A 267 -13.20 4.25 4.22
C ASP A 267 -12.01 5.21 4.06
N LEU A 268 -12.11 6.15 3.12
CA LEU A 268 -11.05 7.14 2.86
C LEU A 268 -11.01 8.23 3.93
N ILE A 269 -12.15 8.62 4.48
CA ILE A 269 -12.25 9.73 5.42
C ILE A 269 -11.54 9.43 6.73
N GLY A 270 -10.85 10.42 7.27
CA GLY A 270 -9.95 10.29 8.41
C GLY A 270 -8.58 9.71 8.07
N ASN A 271 -8.42 9.04 6.91
CA ASN A 271 -7.14 8.49 6.47
C ASN A 271 -6.50 9.30 5.33
N ILE A 272 -7.31 9.82 4.39
CA ILE A 272 -6.88 10.52 3.19
C ILE A 272 -7.59 11.87 3.12
N LYS A 273 -6.83 12.95 2.90
CA LYS A 273 -7.41 14.28 2.72
C LYS A 273 -7.98 14.43 1.31
N ILE A 274 -9.28 14.70 1.19
CA ILE A 274 -9.93 14.99 -0.09
C ILE A 274 -10.05 16.51 -0.23
N LYS A 275 -9.43 17.11 -1.25
CA LYS A 275 -9.49 18.58 -1.42
C LYS A 275 -10.81 19.02 -2.05
N ASN A 276 -11.12 18.50 -3.24
CA ASN A 276 -12.37 18.79 -3.94
C ASN A 276 -13.08 17.48 -4.27
N SER A 277 -14.40 17.47 -4.16
CA SER A 277 -15.25 16.41 -4.70
C SER A 277 -16.17 16.96 -5.78
N TYR A 278 -16.44 16.14 -6.79
CA TYR A 278 -17.27 16.46 -7.94
C TYR A 278 -18.31 15.35 -8.10
N VAL A 279 -19.58 15.73 -8.15
CA VAL A 279 -20.72 14.82 -8.26
C VAL A 279 -21.64 15.27 -9.39
N PRO A 280 -22.39 14.37 -10.06
CA PRO A 280 -23.34 14.75 -11.10
C PRO A 280 -24.54 15.54 -10.55
N TYR A 281 -24.95 15.31 -9.30
CA TYR A 281 -26.07 15.99 -8.65
C TYR A 281 -25.93 15.92 -7.12
N LEU A 282 -26.72 16.72 -6.41
CA LEU A 282 -26.78 16.70 -4.95
C LEU A 282 -27.94 15.82 -4.47
N ALA A 283 -27.67 14.52 -4.27
CA ALA A 283 -28.60 13.60 -3.64
C ALA A 283 -28.73 13.85 -2.12
N ASP A 284 -29.91 13.61 -1.54
CA ASP A 284 -30.05 13.50 -0.08
C ASP A 284 -29.67 12.10 0.39
N ASN A 285 -28.36 11.83 0.45
CA ASN A 285 -27.83 10.58 0.97
C ASN A 285 -26.65 10.81 1.93
N LYS A 286 -26.24 9.74 2.61
CA LYS A 286 -25.11 9.77 3.56
C LYS A 286 -23.80 10.23 2.90
N TYR A 287 -23.56 9.86 1.65
CA TYR A 287 -22.32 10.13 0.92
C TYR A 287 -22.13 11.62 0.65
N VAL A 288 -23.16 12.31 0.15
CA VAL A 288 -23.12 13.76 -0.12
C VAL A 288 -22.89 14.54 1.17
N ARG A 289 -23.55 14.18 2.28
CA ARG A 289 -23.34 14.84 3.60
C ARG A 289 -21.91 14.68 4.06
N VAL A 290 -21.35 13.49 3.90
CA VAL A 290 -19.99 13.15 4.29
C VAL A 290 -18.96 13.89 3.42
N LEU A 291 -19.17 13.95 2.09
CA LEU A 291 -18.32 14.70 1.16
C LEU A 291 -18.35 16.21 1.46
N LYS A 292 -19.54 16.78 1.68
CA LYS A 292 -19.74 18.20 2.00
C LYS A 292 -19.03 18.61 3.30
N LYS A 293 -18.90 17.70 4.27
CA LYS A 293 -18.20 17.95 5.54
C LYS A 293 -16.67 17.85 5.41
N ASN A 294 -16.16 17.06 4.47
CA ASN A 294 -14.74 16.68 4.41
C ASN A 294 -13.99 17.16 3.15
N SER A 295 -14.67 17.85 2.24
CA SER A 295 -14.09 18.37 0.99
C SER A 295 -14.88 19.56 0.45
N ASP A 296 -14.27 20.32 -0.46
CA ASP A 296 -14.99 21.32 -1.26
C ASP A 296 -15.83 20.59 -2.32
N LEU A 297 -17.13 20.44 -2.08
CA LEU A 297 -18.07 19.69 -2.95
C LEU A 297 -18.61 20.58 -4.07
N HIS A 298 -18.52 20.10 -5.31
CA HIS A 298 -18.97 20.78 -6.52
C HIS A 298 -19.89 19.87 -7.36
N ILE A 299 -20.81 20.47 -8.11
CA ILE A 299 -21.58 19.79 -9.14
C ILE A 299 -20.76 19.80 -10.44
N PHE A 300 -20.72 18.68 -11.18
CA PHE A 300 -19.98 18.55 -12.43
C PHE A 300 -20.80 17.78 -13.48
N THR A 301 -21.68 18.52 -14.16
CA THR A 301 -22.61 18.02 -15.18
C THR A 301 -22.18 18.44 -16.59
N LYS A 302 -22.98 18.10 -17.60
CA LYS A 302 -22.74 18.43 -19.01
C LYS A 302 -22.19 19.84 -19.22
N ASN A 303 -21.14 19.95 -20.02
CA ASN A 303 -20.38 21.17 -20.32
C ASN A 303 -19.58 21.76 -19.15
N SER A 304 -19.62 21.14 -17.97
CA SER A 304 -18.67 21.48 -16.89
C SER A 304 -17.27 21.12 -17.35
N TYR A 305 -16.35 22.07 -17.19
CA TYR A 305 -14.99 21.93 -17.66
C TYR A 305 -13.99 22.31 -16.56
N LEU A 306 -12.90 21.55 -16.47
CA LEU A 306 -11.84 21.77 -15.50
C LEU A 306 -10.48 21.54 -16.14
N LYS A 307 -9.59 22.54 -16.04
CA LYS A 307 -8.18 22.41 -16.45
C LYS A 307 -7.26 22.45 -15.25
N THR A 308 -6.35 21.48 -15.14
CA THR A 308 -5.42 21.37 -14.00
C THR A 308 -4.16 20.61 -14.42
N ASN A 309 -3.00 21.24 -14.21
CA ASN A 309 -1.68 20.65 -14.51
C ASN A 309 -1.51 20.15 -15.95
N GLY A 310 -2.25 20.68 -16.93
CA GLY A 310 -2.20 20.22 -18.32
C GLY A 310 -3.24 19.14 -18.66
N LEU A 311 -3.93 18.58 -17.67
CA LEU A 311 -5.10 17.74 -17.87
C LEU A 311 -6.34 18.63 -18.03
N LYS A 312 -7.22 18.25 -18.95
CA LYS A 312 -8.55 18.83 -19.13
C LYS A 312 -9.58 17.76 -18.84
N PHE A 313 -10.56 18.05 -18.00
CA PHE A 313 -11.69 17.18 -17.70
C PHE A 313 -12.97 17.88 -18.14
N GLU A 314 -13.85 17.13 -18.79
CA GLU A 314 -15.17 17.59 -19.24
C GLU A 314 -16.20 16.53 -18.89
N SER A 315 -17.36 16.94 -18.38
CA SER A 315 -18.50 16.04 -18.21
C SER A 315 -19.41 16.15 -19.44
N LEU A 316 -19.76 15.00 -20.01
CA LEU A 316 -20.53 14.89 -21.25
C LEU A 316 -22.01 14.63 -21.00
N ASN A 317 -22.37 14.20 -19.79
CA ASN A 317 -23.73 13.81 -19.44
C ASN A 317 -24.38 14.80 -18.47
N ASP A 318 -25.69 15.00 -18.64
CA ASP A 318 -26.48 15.86 -17.77
C ASP A 318 -27.34 15.03 -16.82
N TYR A 319 -27.68 15.62 -15.68
CA TYR A 319 -28.58 15.01 -14.71
C TYR A 319 -30.04 15.23 -15.10
N SER A 320 -30.85 14.18 -14.97
CA SER A 320 -32.31 14.26 -15.05
C SER A 320 -32.95 13.41 -13.95
N PRO A 321 -33.88 13.97 -13.14
CA PRO A 321 -34.56 13.21 -12.09
C PRO A 321 -35.51 12.13 -12.64
N TYR A 322 -35.79 12.14 -13.96
CA TYR A 322 -36.67 11.17 -14.62
C TYR A 322 -35.94 9.97 -15.21
N ARG A 323 -34.60 9.96 -15.14
CA ARG A 323 -33.76 8.87 -15.64
C ARG A 323 -33.46 7.88 -14.52
N GLU A 324 -33.13 6.65 -14.90
CA GLU A 324 -32.54 5.69 -13.98
C GLU A 324 -31.18 6.19 -13.48
N GLU A 325 -30.76 5.74 -12.30
CA GLU A 325 -29.56 6.24 -11.63
C GLU A 325 -28.29 6.04 -12.47
N ASN A 326 -28.15 4.89 -13.12
CA ASN A 326 -27.05 4.60 -14.04
C ASN A 326 -26.96 5.60 -15.21
N GLU A 327 -28.10 6.03 -15.76
CA GLU A 327 -28.13 7.00 -16.87
C GLU A 327 -27.78 8.42 -16.41
N ASN A 328 -27.77 8.68 -15.10
CA ASN A 328 -27.29 9.91 -14.48
C ASN A 328 -25.80 9.87 -14.14
N SER A 329 -25.09 8.78 -14.48
CA SER A 329 -23.64 8.68 -14.35
C SER A 329 -22.93 9.85 -15.03
N MET A 330 -21.99 10.48 -14.32
CA MET A 330 -21.04 11.43 -14.88
C MET A 330 -20.15 10.69 -15.89
N VAL A 331 -20.36 10.96 -17.17
CA VAL A 331 -19.44 10.51 -18.21
C VAL A 331 -18.37 11.56 -18.39
N MET A 332 -17.13 11.22 -18.04
CA MET A 332 -16.01 12.15 -18.01
C MET A 332 -15.02 11.89 -19.14
N LEU A 333 -14.78 12.92 -19.96
CA LEU A 333 -13.71 12.95 -20.94
C LEU A 333 -12.49 13.65 -20.33
N MET A 334 -11.34 12.96 -20.33
CA MET A 334 -10.05 13.55 -19.99
C MET A 334 -9.21 13.71 -21.26
N ASN A 335 -8.73 14.94 -21.51
CA ASN A 335 -7.76 15.22 -22.57
C ASN A 335 -6.39 15.60 -21.98
N PHE A 336 -5.33 15.02 -22.55
CA PHE A 336 -3.94 15.33 -22.24
C PHE A 336 -3.10 15.41 -23.52
N ASN A 337 -2.80 16.62 -23.99
CA ASN A 337 -2.00 16.84 -25.20
C ASN A 337 -2.49 16.04 -26.42
N GLY A 338 -3.81 15.92 -26.59
CA GLY A 338 -4.42 15.16 -27.69
C GLY A 338 -4.75 13.70 -27.37
N PHE A 339 -4.21 13.15 -26.27
CA PHE A 339 -4.63 11.83 -25.76
C PHE A 339 -5.98 11.95 -25.06
N ASN A 340 -6.96 11.14 -25.49
CA ASN A 340 -8.32 11.15 -24.94
C ASN A 340 -8.62 9.89 -24.13
N ALA A 341 -8.99 10.05 -22.86
CA ALA A 341 -9.49 8.96 -22.02
C ALA A 341 -10.94 9.21 -21.63
N LEU A 342 -11.80 8.22 -21.84
CA LEU A 342 -13.23 8.28 -21.56
C LEU A 342 -13.58 7.38 -20.38
N PHE A 343 -14.24 7.95 -19.36
CA PHE A 343 -14.72 7.25 -18.18
C PHE A 343 -16.24 7.36 -18.12
N THR A 344 -16.93 6.24 -18.35
CA THR A 344 -18.38 6.25 -18.61
C THR A 344 -19.24 6.08 -17.37
N GLY A 345 -18.66 5.75 -16.21
CA GLY A 345 -19.43 5.18 -15.11
C GLY A 345 -20.28 4.01 -15.63
N ASP A 346 -21.54 3.98 -15.21
CA ASP A 346 -22.48 2.90 -15.58
C ASP A 346 -23.52 3.37 -16.61
N SER A 347 -23.25 4.53 -17.20
CA SER A 347 -24.09 5.14 -18.22
C SER A 347 -24.23 4.29 -19.47
N ASN A 348 -25.45 4.24 -20.01
CA ASN A 348 -25.80 3.74 -21.33
C ASN A 348 -26.19 4.89 -22.30
N CYS A 349 -26.09 6.15 -21.87
CA CYS A 349 -26.75 7.27 -22.53
C CYS A 349 -25.95 7.82 -23.73
N ILE A 350 -24.63 7.61 -23.76
CA ILE A 350 -23.79 7.99 -24.89
C ILE A 350 -23.74 6.82 -25.87
N LYS A 351 -24.54 6.91 -26.94
CA LYS A 351 -24.58 5.88 -27.99
C LYS A 351 -23.53 6.10 -29.07
N GLU A 352 -23.25 7.36 -29.39
CA GLU A 352 -22.27 7.77 -30.39
C GLU A 352 -21.39 8.87 -29.80
N PHE A 353 -20.12 8.87 -30.18
CA PHE A 353 -19.16 9.85 -29.73
C PHE A 353 -18.22 10.24 -30.88
N ASP A 354 -18.35 11.48 -31.36
CA ASP A 354 -17.66 11.99 -32.56
C ASP A 354 -16.17 12.32 -32.35
N SER A 355 -15.54 11.70 -31.36
CA SER A 355 -14.15 11.98 -31.01
C SER A 355 -13.39 10.69 -30.75
N ASN A 356 -12.19 10.61 -31.31
CA ASN A 356 -11.30 9.47 -31.11
C ASN A 356 -10.98 9.31 -29.61
N VAL A 357 -11.20 8.11 -29.07
CA VAL A 357 -10.87 7.75 -27.68
C VAL A 357 -9.64 6.85 -27.72
N ASP A 358 -8.57 7.21 -27.02
CA ASP A 358 -7.39 6.35 -26.93
C ASP A 358 -7.52 5.31 -25.80
N PHE A 359 -8.15 5.71 -24.69
CA PHE A 359 -8.36 4.87 -23.51
C PHE A 359 -9.83 4.90 -23.07
N LEU A 360 -10.46 3.74 -22.96
CA LEU A 360 -11.85 3.61 -22.52
C LEU A 360 -11.95 2.81 -21.21
N LYS A 361 -12.53 3.40 -20.16
CA LYS A 361 -13.17 2.60 -19.12
C LYS A 361 -14.52 2.16 -19.64
N VAL A 362 -14.70 0.84 -19.82
CA VAL A 362 -15.91 0.27 -20.40
C VAL A 362 -17.10 0.47 -19.46
N ALA A 363 -18.27 0.78 -20.02
CA ALA A 363 -19.45 1.09 -19.25
C ALA A 363 -19.97 -0.08 -18.42
N HIS A 364 -20.41 0.21 -17.20
CA HIS A 364 -21.17 -0.70 -16.34
C HIS A 364 -20.52 -2.07 -16.22
N HIS A 365 -19.23 -2.06 -15.87
CA HIS A 365 -18.42 -3.27 -15.64
C HIS A 365 -18.34 -4.21 -16.85
N GLY A 366 -18.66 -3.74 -18.07
CA GLY A 366 -18.79 -4.57 -19.26
C GLY A 366 -20.18 -5.20 -19.44
N SER A 367 -21.23 -4.49 -19.02
CA SER A 367 -22.62 -4.86 -19.31
C SER A 367 -22.96 -4.70 -20.78
N LYS A 368 -23.60 -5.72 -21.37
CA LYS A 368 -24.11 -5.65 -22.75
C LYS A 368 -25.25 -4.63 -22.95
N ASN A 369 -25.90 -4.21 -21.86
CA ASN A 369 -26.98 -3.22 -21.91
C ASN A 369 -26.46 -1.77 -21.90
N SER A 370 -25.23 -1.54 -21.43
CA SER A 370 -24.60 -0.22 -21.39
C SER A 370 -23.48 -0.05 -22.42
N THR A 371 -22.91 -1.14 -22.93
CA THR A 371 -21.85 -1.11 -23.95
C THR A 371 -22.38 -1.66 -25.27
N SER A 372 -22.74 -0.77 -26.19
CA SER A 372 -23.26 -1.14 -27.52
C SER A 372 -22.15 -1.18 -28.59
N GLU A 373 -22.40 -1.90 -29.67
CA GLU A 373 -21.52 -1.95 -30.84
C GLU A 373 -21.33 -0.57 -31.48
N ILE A 374 -22.41 0.23 -31.58
CA ILE A 374 -22.37 1.60 -32.11
C ILE A 374 -21.44 2.48 -31.26
N PHE A 375 -21.51 2.35 -29.93
CA PHE A 375 -20.65 3.10 -29.02
C PHE A 375 -19.18 2.69 -29.15
N LEU A 376 -18.89 1.39 -29.21
CA LEU A 376 -17.50 0.92 -29.36
C LEU A 376 -16.91 1.25 -30.74
N ASN A 377 -17.72 1.19 -31.81
CA ASN A 377 -17.29 1.55 -33.16
C ASN A 377 -17.04 3.05 -33.30
N SER A 378 -17.90 3.90 -32.71
CA SER A 378 -17.72 5.36 -32.76
C SER A 378 -16.52 5.83 -31.94
N THR A 379 -16.25 5.20 -30.79
CA THR A 379 -15.09 5.54 -29.94
C THR A 379 -13.77 4.91 -30.40
N SER A 380 -13.82 3.71 -31.01
CA SER A 380 -12.70 2.90 -31.50
C SER A 380 -11.45 2.89 -30.58
N PRO A 381 -11.59 2.50 -29.30
CA PRO A 381 -10.52 2.65 -28.32
C PRO A 381 -9.32 1.75 -28.62
N LYS A 382 -8.11 2.30 -28.47
CA LYS A 382 -6.86 1.52 -28.55
C LYS A 382 -6.68 0.65 -27.31
N PHE A 383 -6.99 1.21 -26.14
CA PHE A 383 -6.88 0.56 -24.84
C PHE A 383 -8.22 0.60 -24.13
N ALA A 384 -8.60 -0.50 -23.47
CA ALA A 384 -9.79 -0.52 -22.64
C ALA A 384 -9.58 -1.23 -21.31
N THR A 385 -10.20 -0.70 -20.26
CA THR A 385 -10.22 -1.34 -18.94
C THR A 385 -11.65 -1.68 -18.56
N ILE A 386 -11.83 -2.88 -18.01
CA ILE A 386 -13.10 -3.32 -17.46
C ILE A 386 -12.90 -3.62 -15.98
N SER A 387 -13.56 -2.85 -15.12
CA SER A 387 -13.63 -3.16 -13.69
C SER A 387 -14.71 -4.21 -13.49
N ALA A 388 -14.36 -5.38 -12.95
CA ALA A 388 -15.34 -6.40 -12.59
C ALA A 388 -14.78 -7.27 -11.45
N GLY A 389 -15.68 -7.79 -10.61
CA GLY A 389 -15.30 -8.69 -9.52
C GLY A 389 -15.05 -10.12 -9.99
N ILE A 390 -14.12 -10.82 -9.33
CA ILE A 390 -13.93 -12.26 -9.55
C ILE A 390 -15.22 -13.00 -9.18
N GLY A 391 -15.78 -13.74 -10.14
CA GLY A 391 -16.99 -14.54 -9.91
C GLY A 391 -18.23 -13.72 -9.54
N ASN A 392 -18.33 -12.46 -10.00
CA ASN A 392 -19.49 -11.62 -9.74
C ASN A 392 -20.79 -12.26 -10.27
N SER A 393 -21.90 -12.06 -9.56
CA SER A 393 -23.20 -12.66 -9.85
C SER A 393 -23.87 -12.14 -11.12
N TYR A 394 -23.43 -10.98 -11.63
CA TYR A 394 -23.99 -10.34 -12.83
C TYR A 394 -23.48 -10.96 -14.14
N GLY A 395 -22.43 -11.79 -14.08
CA GLY A 395 -21.79 -12.35 -15.27
C GLY A 395 -20.94 -11.31 -16.03
N HIS A 396 -20.51 -10.25 -15.36
CA HIS A 396 -19.67 -9.20 -15.93
C HIS A 396 -18.18 -9.62 -16.03
N PRO A 397 -17.45 -9.20 -17.07
CA PRO A 397 -17.97 -8.64 -18.32
C PRO A 397 -18.74 -9.68 -19.14
N HIS A 398 -19.78 -9.22 -19.83
CA HIS A 398 -20.53 -10.06 -20.77
C HIS A 398 -19.65 -10.48 -21.96
N ILE A 399 -19.79 -11.73 -22.39
CA ILE A 399 -19.00 -12.28 -23.50
C ILE A 399 -19.22 -11.53 -24.82
N GLU A 400 -20.40 -10.96 -25.01
CA GLU A 400 -20.75 -10.14 -26.16
C GLU A 400 -19.88 -8.87 -26.21
N VAL A 401 -19.65 -8.20 -25.07
CA VAL A 401 -18.78 -7.03 -24.97
C VAL A 401 -17.34 -7.39 -25.28
N ILE A 402 -16.87 -8.53 -24.77
CA ILE A 402 -15.53 -9.04 -25.07
C ILE A 402 -15.35 -9.33 -26.56
N LYS A 403 -16.35 -9.94 -27.22
CA LYS A 403 -16.31 -10.19 -28.66
C LYS A 403 -16.24 -8.90 -29.46
N MET A 404 -17.03 -7.89 -29.08
CA MET A 404 -17.00 -6.57 -29.73
C MET A 404 -15.62 -5.91 -29.62
N LEU A 405 -15.04 -5.83 -28.41
CA LEU A 405 -13.70 -5.25 -28.20
C LEU A 405 -12.61 -5.96 -29.01
N ASN A 406 -12.69 -7.29 -29.12
CA ASN A 406 -11.77 -8.06 -29.97
C ASN A 406 -11.96 -7.74 -31.46
N SER A 407 -13.21 -7.61 -31.92
CA SER A 407 -13.51 -7.37 -33.34
C SER A 407 -12.98 -6.03 -33.87
N ILE A 408 -12.87 -5.03 -33.00
CA ILE A 408 -12.29 -3.72 -33.33
C ILE A 408 -10.80 -3.60 -32.99
N GLY A 409 -10.17 -4.69 -32.52
CA GLY A 409 -8.73 -4.73 -32.22
C GLY A 409 -8.32 -3.96 -30.96
N THR A 410 -9.23 -3.70 -30.02
CA THR A 410 -8.91 -3.02 -28.76
C THR A 410 -8.07 -3.90 -27.85
N ASN A 411 -6.96 -3.37 -27.34
CA ASN A 411 -6.20 -4.03 -26.26
C ASN A 411 -6.92 -3.78 -24.94
N TYR A 412 -7.70 -4.76 -24.47
CA TYR A 412 -8.46 -4.65 -23.22
C TYR A 412 -7.87 -5.50 -22.09
N LYS A 413 -8.14 -5.07 -20.85
CA LYS A 413 -7.83 -5.85 -19.63
C LYS A 413 -9.01 -5.79 -18.66
N VAL A 414 -9.20 -6.87 -17.89
CA VAL A 414 -10.28 -7.00 -16.91
C VAL A 414 -9.69 -7.15 -15.53
N THR A 415 -10.12 -6.34 -14.56
CA THR A 415 -9.54 -6.36 -13.21
C THR A 415 -9.73 -7.71 -12.51
N ALA A 416 -10.85 -8.41 -12.74
CA ALA A 416 -11.07 -9.78 -12.29
C ALA A 416 -9.99 -10.77 -12.75
N SER A 417 -9.41 -10.57 -13.94
CA SER A 417 -8.43 -11.49 -14.52
C SER A 417 -7.00 -11.15 -14.15
N VAL A 418 -6.67 -9.85 -14.07
CA VAL A 418 -5.28 -9.39 -13.94
C VAL A 418 -5.02 -8.51 -12.72
N GLY A 419 -5.99 -8.34 -11.82
CA GLY A 419 -5.88 -7.44 -10.66
C GLY A 419 -5.89 -5.97 -11.08
N GLU A 420 -5.09 -5.14 -10.41
CA GLU A 420 -4.90 -3.73 -10.80
C GLU A 420 -4.37 -3.64 -12.24
N ILE A 421 -4.98 -2.78 -13.06
CA ILE A 421 -4.53 -2.49 -14.42
C ILE A 421 -3.81 -1.15 -14.40
N ASN A 422 -2.54 -1.14 -14.81
CA ASN A 422 -1.69 0.05 -14.84
C ASN A 422 -1.51 0.52 -16.28
N PHE A 423 -1.85 1.78 -16.55
CA PHE A 423 -1.57 2.46 -17.80
C PHE A 423 -0.61 3.64 -17.56
N GLU A 424 0.48 3.72 -18.32
CA GLU A 424 1.42 4.83 -18.30
C GLU A 424 1.60 5.42 -19.70
N LEU A 425 1.40 6.73 -19.83
CA LEU A 425 1.67 7.50 -21.04
C LEU A 425 3.01 8.24 -20.89
N GLY A 426 4.10 7.50 -21.16
CA GLY A 426 5.47 8.03 -21.19
C GLY A 426 6.01 8.14 -22.61
N LYS A 427 7.35 8.04 -22.76
CA LYS A 427 7.99 7.88 -24.10
C LYS A 427 7.48 6.64 -24.83
N GLU A 428 7.21 5.60 -24.06
CA GLU A 428 6.53 4.38 -24.49
C GLU A 428 5.26 4.23 -23.67
N ILE A 429 4.20 3.71 -24.29
CA ILE A 429 2.96 3.36 -23.60
C ILE A 429 3.17 2.04 -22.89
N LYS A 430 2.88 1.99 -21.59
CA LYS A 430 2.79 0.73 -20.84
C LYS A 430 1.35 0.47 -20.46
N PHE A 431 0.88 -0.74 -20.72
CA PHE A 431 -0.45 -1.19 -20.33
C PHE A 431 -0.37 -2.62 -19.81
N LYS A 432 -0.39 -2.80 -18.48
CA LYS A 432 -0.09 -4.07 -17.81
C LYS A 432 -1.04 -4.34 -16.65
N GLY A 433 -1.40 -5.60 -16.48
CA GLY A 433 -2.07 -6.07 -15.26
C GLY A 433 -1.10 -6.49 -14.17
N PHE A 434 -1.50 -6.37 -12.90
CA PHE A 434 -0.70 -6.76 -11.73
C PHE A 434 -0.37 -8.27 -11.70
N LEU A 435 -1.34 -9.12 -12.03
CA LEU A 435 -1.19 -10.58 -12.09
C LEU A 435 -0.78 -11.09 -13.48
N GLU A 436 -0.62 -10.18 -14.45
CA GLU A 436 -0.15 -10.54 -15.78
C GLU A 436 1.29 -11.05 -15.68
N LYS A 437 1.57 -12.23 -16.23
CA LYS A 437 2.89 -12.87 -16.12
C LYS A 437 3.97 -11.95 -16.69
N ASN A 438 4.69 -11.27 -15.82
CA ASN A 438 5.95 -10.64 -16.19
C ASN A 438 7.04 -11.73 -16.25
N ASN A 439 7.88 -11.66 -17.28
CA ASN A 439 9.03 -12.53 -17.39
C ASN A 439 10.13 -12.04 -16.44
N TYR A 440 10.05 -12.46 -15.17
CA TYR A 440 10.97 -12.02 -14.11
C TYR A 440 12.40 -12.57 -14.27
N ILE A 441 12.73 -13.20 -15.40
CA ILE A 441 14.05 -13.76 -15.67
C ILE A 441 15.15 -12.70 -15.52
N HIS A 442 14.92 -11.47 -15.97
CA HIS A 442 15.91 -10.41 -15.87
C HIS A 442 16.09 -9.91 -14.43
N GLU A 443 15.01 -9.71 -13.65
CA GLU A 443 15.14 -9.36 -12.24
C GLU A 443 15.76 -10.51 -11.41
N ALA A 444 15.39 -11.75 -11.72
CA ALA A 444 15.98 -12.94 -11.09
C ALA A 444 17.47 -13.06 -11.40
N LEU A 445 17.88 -12.85 -12.66
CA LEU A 445 19.29 -12.83 -13.07
C LEU A 445 20.05 -11.71 -12.38
N ALA A 446 19.48 -10.50 -12.28
CA ALA A 446 20.10 -9.40 -11.55
C ALA A 446 20.31 -9.73 -10.07
N ILE A 447 19.29 -10.29 -9.40
CA ILE A 447 19.40 -10.75 -8.00
C ILE A 447 20.47 -11.83 -7.86
N VAL A 448 20.55 -12.78 -8.79
CA VAL A 448 21.57 -13.84 -8.78
C VAL A 448 22.97 -13.25 -8.96
N ILE A 449 23.16 -12.32 -9.89
CA ILE A 449 24.44 -11.64 -10.12
C ILE A 449 24.85 -10.84 -8.87
N ASP A 450 23.92 -10.12 -8.26
CA ASP A 450 24.15 -9.37 -7.02
C ASP A 450 24.52 -10.31 -5.86
N LEU A 451 23.80 -11.43 -5.71
CA LEU A 451 24.12 -12.45 -4.71
C LEU A 451 25.51 -13.05 -4.94
N ILE A 452 25.87 -13.39 -6.18
CA ILE A 452 27.20 -13.88 -6.53
C ILE A 452 28.25 -12.83 -6.20
N THR A 453 28.00 -11.56 -6.53
CA THR A 453 28.93 -10.46 -6.28
C THR A 453 29.12 -10.24 -4.78
N ILE A 454 28.05 -10.29 -3.99
CA ILE A 454 28.08 -10.24 -2.53
C ILE A 454 28.85 -11.45 -1.98
N ILE A 455 28.58 -12.67 -2.47
CA ILE A 455 29.30 -13.89 -2.04
C ILE A 455 30.80 -13.77 -2.35
N LEU A 456 31.16 -13.34 -3.56
CA LEU A 456 32.56 -13.14 -3.97
C LEU A 456 33.22 -12.05 -3.12
N PHE A 457 32.53 -10.95 -2.81
CA PHE A 457 33.01 -9.92 -1.91
C PHE A 457 33.23 -10.46 -0.50
N LEU A 458 32.26 -11.20 0.05
CA LEU A 458 32.36 -11.82 1.38
C LEU A 458 33.51 -12.84 1.41
N LYS A 459 33.69 -13.63 0.36
CA LYS A 459 34.77 -14.62 0.24
C LYS A 459 36.14 -13.97 0.11
N LYS A 460 36.27 -12.92 -0.71
CA LYS A 460 37.51 -12.13 -0.84
C LYS A 460 37.91 -11.47 0.48
N ASN A 461 36.93 -11.04 1.27
CA ASN A 461 37.16 -10.42 2.57
C ASN A 461 37.04 -11.42 3.73
N GLU A 462 36.95 -12.72 3.48
CA GLU A 462 36.58 -13.73 4.49
C GLU A 462 37.54 -13.75 5.67
N LYS A 463 38.85 -13.60 5.43
CA LYS A 463 39.87 -13.57 6.49
C LYS A 463 39.73 -12.33 7.37
N VAL A 464 39.56 -11.16 6.76
CA VAL A 464 39.25 -9.90 7.44
C VAL A 464 37.91 -10.00 8.16
N LEU A 465 36.91 -10.67 7.59
CA LEU A 465 35.60 -10.84 8.18
C LEU A 465 35.64 -11.80 9.39
N LYS A 466 36.38 -12.90 9.30
CA LYS A 466 36.61 -13.87 10.38
C LYS A 466 37.40 -13.27 11.54
N GLU A 467 38.51 -12.61 11.23
CA GLU A 467 39.41 -12.02 12.23
C GLU A 467 38.75 -10.86 12.98
N ASN A 468 37.85 -10.11 12.33
CA ASN A 468 37.29 -8.90 12.93
C ASN A 468 35.83 -9.01 13.38
N TYR A 469 35.06 -9.99 12.89
CA TYR A 469 33.62 -10.10 13.15
C TYR A 469 33.18 -11.46 13.70
N GLY A 470 34.11 -12.40 13.94
CA GLY A 470 33.81 -13.68 14.60
C GLY A 470 32.84 -14.58 13.83
N LEU A 471 32.72 -14.39 12.50
CA LEU A 471 31.93 -15.22 11.59
C LEU A 471 32.53 -16.63 11.52
N SER A 472 32.23 -17.47 12.52
CA SER A 472 32.67 -18.85 12.54
C SER A 472 31.86 -19.69 11.54
N ARG A 473 32.52 -20.14 10.46
CA ARG A 473 32.30 -21.36 9.63
C ARG A 473 30.90 -21.82 9.19
N THR A 474 29.81 -21.13 9.51
CA THR A 474 28.44 -21.56 9.14
C THR A 474 27.67 -20.44 8.44
N LEU A 475 28.18 -20.02 7.28
CA LEU A 475 27.36 -19.57 6.16
C LEU A 475 27.54 -20.58 5.03
#